data_AF-A0A7S1K9F6-F1
#
_entry.id   AF-A0A7S1K9F6-F1
#
_cell.length_a   1.000
_cell.length_b   1.000
_cell.length_c   1.000
_cell.angle_alpha   90.00
_cell.angle_beta   90.00
_cell.angle_gamma   90.00
#
_symmetry.space_group_name_H-M   'P 1'
#
loop_
_entity.id
_entity.type
_entity.pdbx_description
1 polymer ?
#
loop_
_entity_poly.entity_id
_entity_poly.type
_entity_poly.pdbx_seq_one_letter_code
_entity_poly.pdbx_strand_id
1 'polypeptide(L)'
;SHDAACCIVDTSGAHLYGGEKERLSRVKHDGGEVDDLVDQALTSVDATLDDVAMVVQSNHHFRIAPFEDRLPWAVSQGHYPPSYIDPLNIFAGIPKREVSHHLAHAWSVITQAPFDEGLVVVMDGMGESYRYMADSHSQAEYLTDLHLL
;
A
#
# COMPACT_ATOMS: atom_id res chain seq x y z
N SER A 1 -1.10 -10.16 0.33
CA SER A 1 0.35 -10.40 0.38
C SER A 1 0.70 -11.02 1.72
N HIS A 2 1.82 -11.73 1.81
CA HIS A 2 2.55 -11.87 3.07
C HIS A 2 3.36 -10.58 3.30
N ASP A 3 3.57 -10.19 4.55
CA ASP A 3 4.30 -8.97 4.95
C ASP A 3 3.52 -7.65 4.74
N ALA A 4 2.37 -7.51 5.41
CA ALA A 4 1.70 -6.22 5.49
C ALA A 4 2.56 -5.20 6.27
N ALA A 5 2.75 -4.02 5.68
CA ALA A 5 3.50 -2.92 6.27
C ALA A 5 2.89 -1.58 5.83
N CYS A 6 3.12 -0.53 6.60
CA CYS A 6 2.72 0.83 6.25
C CYS A 6 3.76 1.85 6.72
N CYS A 7 3.70 3.04 6.14
CA CYS A 7 4.45 4.20 6.61
C CYS A 7 3.57 5.46 6.52
N ILE A 8 3.89 6.46 7.34
CA ILE A 8 3.28 7.79 7.29
C ILE A 8 4.38 8.79 6.95
N VAL A 9 4.11 9.59 5.92
CA VAL A 9 4.95 10.70 5.49
C VAL A 9 4.08 11.95 5.51
N ASP A 10 4.60 13.04 6.06
CA ASP A 10 3.88 14.31 6.07
C ASP A 10 3.97 15.05 4.72
N THR A 11 3.27 16.18 4.61
CA THR A 11 3.24 17.00 3.38
C THR A 11 4.57 17.68 3.04
N SER A 12 5.53 17.72 3.98
CA SER A 12 6.90 18.19 3.74
C SER A 12 7.83 17.09 3.24
N GLY A 13 7.38 15.83 3.25
CA GLY A 13 8.19 14.67 2.92
C GLY A 13 8.89 14.03 4.13
N ALA A 14 8.60 14.47 5.35
CA ALA A 14 9.20 13.90 6.55
C ALA A 14 8.55 12.56 6.90
N HIS A 15 9.37 11.53 7.14
CA HIS A 15 8.91 10.23 7.60
C HIS A 15 8.52 10.31 9.09
N LEU A 16 7.25 10.07 9.39
CA LEU A 16 6.71 10.12 10.75
C LEU A 16 6.62 8.74 11.41
N TYR A 17 6.30 7.71 10.61
CA TYR A 17 6.10 6.35 11.11
C TYR A 17 6.41 5.31 10.03
N GLY A 18 6.91 4.15 10.45
CA GLY A 18 7.06 2.95 9.62
C GLY A 18 6.88 1.70 10.47
N GLY A 19 6.07 0.75 9.99
CA GLY A 19 5.72 -0.44 10.77
C GLY A 19 5.33 -1.65 9.94
N GLU A 20 5.58 -2.82 10.51
CA GLU A 20 5.27 -4.12 9.95
C GLU A 20 4.20 -4.80 10.80
N LYS A 21 3.12 -5.31 10.18
CA LYS A 21 2.00 -5.93 10.88
C LYS A 21 2.45 -7.11 11.75
N GLU A 22 3.40 -7.93 11.28
CA GLU A 22 3.89 -9.07 12.07
C GLU A 22 4.54 -8.68 13.41
N ARG A 23 5.06 -7.44 13.55
CA ARG A 23 5.58 -6.94 14.83
C ARG A 23 4.45 -6.63 15.81
N LEU A 24 3.33 -6.12 15.29
CA LEU A 24 2.14 -5.78 16.05
C LEU A 24 1.36 -7.04 16.44
N SER A 25 1.00 -7.87 15.46
CA SER A 25 0.16 -9.05 15.66
C SER A 25 0.91 -10.24 16.27
N ARG A 26 2.24 -10.23 16.22
CA ARG A 26 3.12 -11.34 16.63
C ARG A 26 2.92 -12.61 15.79
N VAL A 27 2.27 -12.50 14.63
CA VAL A 27 2.11 -13.56 13.66
C VAL A 27 3.12 -13.34 12.55
N LYS A 28 4.03 -14.31 12.36
CA LYS A 28 5.06 -14.20 11.33
C LYS A 28 4.43 -14.13 9.93
N HIS A 29 4.89 -13.20 9.11
CA HIS A 29 4.42 -12.91 7.76
C HIS A 29 2.95 -12.50 7.68
N ASP A 30 2.45 -11.86 8.73
CA ASP A 30 1.04 -11.44 8.78
C ASP A 30 0.69 -10.49 7.63
N GLY A 31 -0.46 -10.76 7.03
CA GLY A 31 -0.98 -10.07 5.87
C GLY A 31 -2.50 -9.93 5.98
N GLY A 32 -3.17 -9.79 4.83
CA GLY A 32 -4.61 -9.62 4.78
C GLY A 32 -5.02 -8.19 5.13
N GLU A 33 -5.99 -8.04 6.03
CA GLU A 33 -6.44 -6.74 6.56
C GLU A 33 -5.33 -6.02 7.33
N VAL A 34 -5.40 -4.69 7.38
CA VAL A 34 -4.37 -3.78 7.90
C VAL A 34 -4.94 -2.75 8.86
N ASP A 35 -6.21 -2.87 9.25
CA ASP A 35 -6.91 -1.94 10.15
C ASP A 35 -6.16 -1.74 11.47
N ASP A 36 -5.67 -2.81 12.07
CA ASP A 36 -4.87 -2.77 13.31
C ASP A 36 -3.55 -2.00 13.13
N LEU A 37 -2.85 -2.26 12.03
CA LEU A 37 -1.60 -1.59 11.69
C LEU A 37 -1.83 -0.10 11.39
N VAL A 38 -2.89 0.24 10.66
CA VAL A 38 -3.25 1.62 10.30
C VAL A 38 -3.67 2.41 11.54
N ASP A 39 -4.52 1.83 12.40
CA ASP A 39 -4.92 2.44 13.67
C ASP A 39 -3.71 2.73 14.56
N GLN A 40 -2.78 1.78 14.69
CA GLN A 40 -1.58 1.96 15.47
C GLN A 40 -0.64 3.01 14.87
N ALA A 41 -0.51 3.06 13.53
CA ALA A 41 0.30 4.06 12.85
C ALA A 41 -0.24 5.48 13.08
N LEU A 42 -1.54 5.70 12.86
CA LEU A 42 -2.20 7.00 13.07
C LEU A 42 -2.11 7.44 14.54
N THR A 43 -2.40 6.52 15.48
CA THR A 43 -2.28 6.78 16.91
C THR A 43 -0.86 7.18 17.31
N SER A 44 0.17 6.59 16.69
CA SER A 44 1.57 6.88 17.03
C SER A 44 2.01 8.31 16.67
N VAL A 45 1.29 8.98 15.78
CA VAL A 45 1.56 10.34 15.32
C VAL A 45 0.47 11.34 15.73
N ASP A 46 -0.42 10.95 16.63
CA ASP A 46 -1.57 11.76 17.11
C ASP A 46 -2.47 12.26 15.97
N ALA A 47 -2.72 11.39 14.98
CA ALA A 47 -3.56 11.66 13.81
C ALA A 47 -4.76 10.70 13.73
N THR A 48 -5.67 11.03 12.82
CA THR A 48 -6.86 10.23 12.49
C THR A 48 -6.99 10.05 10.97
N LEU A 49 -7.94 9.23 10.52
CA LEU A 49 -8.21 9.08 9.08
C LEU A 49 -8.57 10.41 8.40
N ASP A 50 -9.19 11.36 9.12
CA ASP A 50 -9.57 12.66 8.58
C ASP A 50 -8.35 13.53 8.21
N ASP A 51 -7.18 13.22 8.78
CA ASP A 51 -5.92 13.91 8.49
C ASP A 51 -5.20 13.33 7.26
N VAL A 52 -5.66 12.18 6.74
CA VAL A 52 -5.02 11.49 5.61
C VAL A 52 -5.44 12.11 4.29
N ALA A 53 -4.52 12.85 3.67
CA ALA A 53 -4.77 13.50 2.38
C ALA A 53 -4.76 12.55 1.17
N MET A 54 -4.00 11.45 1.26
CA MET A 54 -3.84 10.48 0.17
C MET A 54 -3.33 9.15 0.72
N VAL A 55 -3.73 8.06 0.09
CA VAL A 55 -3.25 6.71 0.38
C VAL A 55 -2.52 6.16 -0.86
N VAL A 56 -1.27 5.73 -0.66
CA VAL A 56 -0.45 5.09 -1.70
C VAL A 56 -0.30 3.63 -1.34
N GLN A 57 -0.69 2.73 -2.24
CA GLN A 57 -0.74 1.30 -1.96
C GLN A 57 0.02 0.50 -3.02
N SER A 58 0.52 -0.67 -2.63
CA SER A 58 1.20 -1.60 -3.52
C SER A 58 0.87 -3.04 -3.15
N ASN A 59 0.63 -3.88 -4.15
CA ASN A 59 0.45 -5.31 -3.96
C ASN A 59 0.87 -6.06 -5.24
N HIS A 60 1.94 -6.85 -5.12
CA HIS A 60 2.48 -7.57 -6.27
C HIS A 60 1.59 -8.73 -6.76
N HIS A 61 0.66 -9.22 -5.94
CA HIS A 61 -0.20 -10.35 -6.33
C HIS A 61 -1.35 -9.94 -7.26
N PHE A 62 -1.91 -8.75 -7.06
CA PHE A 62 -3.05 -8.23 -7.81
C PHE A 62 -3.22 -6.74 -7.58
N ARG A 63 -3.87 -6.07 -8.55
CA ARG A 63 -4.30 -4.67 -8.46
C ARG A 63 -5.32 -4.46 -7.33
N ILE A 64 -5.10 -3.43 -6.51
CA ILE A 64 -5.88 -3.19 -5.29
C ILE A 64 -7.24 -2.59 -5.62
N ALA A 65 -7.33 -1.60 -6.51
CA ALA A 65 -8.61 -0.97 -6.83
C ALA A 65 -9.65 -1.95 -7.44
N PRO A 66 -9.32 -2.83 -8.42
CA PRO A 66 -10.25 -3.87 -8.87
C PRO A 66 -10.65 -4.88 -7.78
N PHE A 67 -9.77 -5.12 -6.81
CA PHE A 67 -10.07 -6.01 -5.68
C PHE A 67 -11.08 -5.35 -4.73
N GLU A 68 -10.83 -4.10 -4.34
CA GLU A 68 -11.73 -3.32 -3.48
C GLU A 68 -13.10 -3.10 -4.12
N ASP A 69 -13.18 -2.87 -5.44
CA ASP A 69 -14.44 -2.74 -6.18
C ASP A 69 -15.37 -3.96 -6.02
N ARG A 70 -14.77 -5.16 -5.90
CA ARG A 70 -15.49 -6.42 -5.78
C ARG A 70 -15.73 -6.80 -4.32
N LEU A 71 -15.04 -6.16 -3.39
CA LEU A 71 -14.98 -6.53 -1.99
C LEU A 71 -16.35 -6.46 -1.28
N PRO A 72 -17.20 -5.42 -1.49
CA PRO A 72 -18.53 -5.39 -0.88
C PRO A 72 -19.39 -6.61 -1.27
N TRP A 73 -19.34 -7.01 -2.54
CA TRP A 73 -20.05 -8.19 -3.01
C TRP A 73 -19.44 -9.47 -2.41
N ALA A 74 -18.12 -9.60 -2.42
CA ALA A 74 -17.43 -10.77 -1.86
C ALA A 74 -17.69 -10.95 -0.35
N VAL A 75 -17.72 -9.86 0.42
CA VAL A 75 -18.10 -9.86 1.84
C VAL A 75 -19.56 -10.30 2.02
N SER A 76 -20.49 -9.81 1.19
CA SER A 76 -21.90 -10.24 1.25
C SER A 76 -22.10 -11.73 0.98
N GLN A 77 -21.19 -12.35 0.21
CA GLN A 77 -21.19 -13.78 -0.07
C GLN A 77 -20.41 -14.59 0.98
N GLY A 78 -19.83 -13.93 1.99
CA GLY A 78 -19.04 -14.58 3.04
C GLY A 78 -17.66 -15.06 2.58
N HIS A 79 -17.14 -14.57 1.46
CA HIS A 79 -15.78 -14.89 1.00
C HIS A 79 -14.70 -14.17 1.83
N TYR A 80 -15.05 -13.02 2.41
CA TYR A 80 -14.18 -12.25 3.30
C TYR A 80 -14.94 -11.83 4.56
N PRO A 81 -14.27 -11.69 5.72
CA PRO A 81 -14.86 -11.10 6.91
C PRO A 81 -15.37 -9.66 6.66
N PRO A 82 -16.39 -9.18 7.39
CA PRO A 82 -16.87 -7.80 7.28
C PRO A 82 -15.81 -6.73 7.57
N SER A 83 -14.76 -7.05 8.33
CA SER A 83 -13.65 -6.14 8.64
C SER A 83 -12.86 -5.73 7.40
N TYR A 84 -12.88 -6.52 6.31
CA TYR A 84 -12.19 -6.17 5.07
C TYR A 84 -12.74 -4.88 4.41
N ILE A 85 -13.98 -4.50 4.71
CA ILE A 85 -14.57 -3.24 4.22
C ILE A 85 -14.55 -2.13 5.28
N ASP A 86 -13.81 -2.31 6.37
CA ASP A 86 -13.60 -1.29 7.39
C ASP A 86 -12.92 -0.05 6.78
N PRO A 87 -13.30 1.19 7.16
CA PRO A 87 -12.66 2.41 6.67
C PRO A 87 -11.13 2.45 6.81
N LEU A 88 -10.56 1.82 7.86
CA LEU A 88 -9.11 1.71 8.06
C LEU A 88 -8.45 0.70 7.11
N ASN A 89 -9.24 -0.16 6.45
CA ASN A 89 -8.78 -1.09 5.43
C ASN A 89 -8.92 -0.50 4.01
N ILE A 90 -10.09 0.03 3.67
CA ILE A 90 -10.41 0.45 2.30
C ILE A 90 -10.19 1.93 2.02
N PHE A 91 -10.00 2.74 3.06
CA PHE A 91 -9.79 4.19 2.98
C PHE A 91 -10.87 4.89 2.14
N ALA A 92 -12.14 4.55 2.42
CA ALA A 92 -13.27 5.03 1.63
C ALA A 92 -13.34 6.57 1.63
N GLY A 93 -13.41 7.18 0.45
CA GLY A 93 -13.48 8.63 0.28
C GLY A 93 -12.13 9.35 0.30
N ILE A 94 -11.02 8.65 0.60
CA ILE A 94 -9.68 9.22 0.54
C ILE A 94 -9.09 8.98 -0.86
N PRO A 95 -8.44 9.98 -1.49
CA PRO A 95 -7.75 9.78 -2.76
C PRO A 95 -6.71 8.66 -2.69
N LYS A 96 -6.73 7.76 -3.67
CA LYS A 96 -5.83 6.60 -3.72
C LYS A 96 -4.97 6.59 -4.97
N ARG A 97 -3.72 6.16 -4.79
CA ARG A 97 -2.78 5.83 -5.86
C ARG A 97 -2.23 4.43 -5.65
N GLU A 98 -2.07 3.70 -6.74
CA GLU A 98 -1.35 2.43 -6.73
C GLU A 98 0.04 2.64 -7.33
N VAL A 99 1.04 1.98 -6.76
CA VAL A 99 2.40 1.92 -7.29
C VAL A 99 2.81 0.46 -7.49
N SER A 100 3.47 0.16 -8.61
CA SER A 100 4.03 -1.17 -8.84
C SER A 100 5.07 -1.53 -7.77
N HIS A 101 5.20 -2.81 -7.43
CA HIS A 101 5.98 -3.29 -6.30
C HIS A 101 7.47 -2.92 -6.38
N HIS A 102 8.09 -3.12 -7.54
CA HIS A 102 9.49 -2.75 -7.72
C HIS A 102 9.71 -1.23 -7.76
N LEU A 103 8.72 -0.46 -8.24
CA LEU A 103 8.75 0.99 -8.12
C LEU A 103 8.66 1.43 -6.65
N ALA A 104 7.86 0.76 -5.82
CA ALA A 104 7.82 1.00 -4.38
C ALA A 104 9.17 0.70 -3.71
N HIS A 105 9.83 -0.41 -4.08
CA HIS A 105 11.19 -0.71 -3.62
C HIS A 105 12.17 0.41 -4.00
N ALA A 106 12.14 0.89 -5.24
CA ALA A 106 12.99 2.01 -5.67
C ALA A 106 12.72 3.29 -4.87
N TRP A 107 11.46 3.67 -4.65
CA TRP A 107 11.09 4.85 -3.86
C TRP A 107 11.53 4.76 -2.39
N SER A 108 11.54 3.56 -1.81
CA SER A 108 11.97 3.36 -0.42
C SER A 108 13.43 3.76 -0.17
N VAL A 109 14.28 3.73 -1.21
CA VAL A 109 15.70 4.05 -1.11
C VAL A 109 16.05 5.43 -1.69
N ILE A 110 15.40 5.86 -2.79
CA ILE A 110 15.72 7.12 -3.47
C ILE A 110 15.48 8.32 -2.55
N THR A 111 14.39 8.32 -1.77
CA THR A 111 14.04 9.44 -0.88
C THR A 111 15.02 9.64 0.28
N GLN A 112 15.85 8.63 0.54
CA GLN A 112 16.85 8.64 1.62
C GLN A 112 18.28 8.76 1.06
N ALA A 113 18.44 8.78 -0.26
CA ALA A 113 19.75 8.84 -0.89
C ALA A 113 20.41 10.21 -0.61
N PRO A 114 21.69 10.25 -0.21
CA PRO A 114 22.42 11.50 0.00
C PRO A 114 22.92 12.13 -1.31
N PHE A 115 22.34 11.75 -2.44
CA PHE A 115 22.73 12.16 -3.79
C PHE A 115 21.50 12.27 -4.69
N ASP A 116 21.57 13.17 -5.67
CA ASP A 116 20.45 13.48 -6.57
C ASP A 116 20.37 12.56 -7.79
N GLU A 117 21.47 11.89 -8.15
CA GLU A 117 21.56 11.00 -9.32
C GLU A 117 22.32 9.72 -8.97
N GLY A 118 21.83 8.58 -9.47
CA GLY A 118 22.46 7.28 -9.24
C GLY A 118 21.73 6.14 -9.95
N LEU A 119 22.33 4.96 -9.92
CA LEU A 119 21.70 3.73 -10.40
C LEU A 119 21.01 3.02 -9.23
N VAL A 120 19.72 2.73 -9.39
CA VAL A 120 18.96 1.87 -8.47
C VAL A 120 18.87 0.48 -9.05
N VAL A 121 19.26 -0.53 -8.26
CA VAL A 121 19.15 -1.95 -8.62
C VAL A 121 18.19 -2.61 -7.65
N VAL A 122 17.01 -2.99 -8.15
CA VAL A 122 16.01 -3.75 -7.38
C VAL A 122 16.28 -5.24 -7.58
N MET A 123 16.59 -5.96 -6.50
CA MET A 123 16.81 -7.40 -6.48
C MET A 123 15.74 -8.06 -5.61
N ASP A 124 14.68 -8.54 -6.24
CA ASP A 124 13.51 -9.08 -5.56
C ASP A 124 13.21 -10.51 -6.01
N GLY A 125 12.44 -11.25 -5.20
CA GLY A 125 11.95 -12.58 -5.54
C GLY A 125 10.89 -12.55 -6.64
N MET A 126 9.94 -11.61 -6.55
CA MET A 126 8.83 -11.49 -7.51
C MET A 126 8.10 -10.14 -7.38
N GLY A 127 7.84 -9.50 -8.52
CA GLY A 127 6.92 -8.36 -8.64
C GLY A 127 5.59 -8.73 -9.30
N GLU A 128 4.87 -7.74 -9.83
CA GLU A 128 3.63 -7.96 -10.56
C GLU A 128 3.85 -8.70 -11.88
N SER A 129 2.83 -9.46 -12.31
CA SER A 129 2.78 -9.91 -13.69
C SER A 129 2.59 -8.73 -14.66
N TYR A 130 3.16 -8.81 -15.86
CA TYR A 130 2.94 -7.84 -16.94
C TYR A 130 1.45 -7.54 -17.18
N ARG A 131 0.58 -8.56 -17.09
CA ARG A 131 -0.86 -8.41 -17.26
C ARG A 131 -1.48 -7.44 -16.25
N TYR A 132 -1.05 -7.48 -14.99
CA TYR A 132 -1.54 -6.57 -13.97
C TYR A 132 -0.93 -5.17 -14.12
N MET A 133 0.34 -5.08 -14.51
CA MET A 133 1.01 -3.81 -14.76
C MET A 133 0.42 -3.04 -15.95
N ALA A 134 0.03 -3.75 -17.02
CA ALA A 134 -0.58 -3.17 -18.21
C ALA A 134 -2.10 -2.89 -18.06
N ASP A 135 -2.71 -3.20 -16.91
CA ASP A 135 -4.14 -3.01 -16.68
C ASP A 135 -4.45 -1.53 -16.40
N SER A 136 -5.34 -0.94 -17.22
CA SER A 136 -5.71 0.47 -17.16
C SER A 136 -6.94 0.74 -16.28
N HIS A 137 -7.16 -0.05 -15.22
CA HIS A 137 -8.32 0.11 -14.34
C HIS A 137 -8.41 1.54 -13.76
N SER A 138 -9.57 2.18 -13.90
CA SER A 138 -9.72 3.64 -13.78
C SER A 138 -9.94 4.19 -12.37
N GLN A 139 -10.09 3.31 -11.37
CA GLN A 139 -10.48 3.69 -10.00
C GLN A 139 -9.31 4.20 -9.14
N ALA A 140 -8.07 3.93 -9.55
CA ALA A 140 -6.88 4.51 -8.96
C ALA A 140 -5.87 4.82 -10.06
N GLU A 141 -5.19 5.97 -9.94
CA GLU A 141 -4.02 6.24 -10.76
C GLU A 141 -2.96 5.19 -10.43
N TYR A 142 -2.51 4.45 -11.44
CA TYR A 142 -1.51 3.39 -11.28
C TYR A 142 -0.19 3.81 -11.90
N LEU A 143 0.80 4.02 -11.04
CA LEU A 143 2.16 4.38 -11.43
C LEU A 143 2.99 3.10 -11.53
N THR A 144 3.48 2.81 -12.73
CA THR A 144 4.22 1.57 -13.01
C THR A 144 5.59 1.85 -13.56
N ASP A 145 6.50 0.90 -13.32
CA ASP A 145 7.85 0.90 -13.86
C ASP A 145 7.97 0.42 -15.31
N LEU A 146 6.84 0.05 -15.95
CA LEU A 146 6.81 -0.29 -17.39
C LEU A 146 7.18 0.89 -18.30
N HIS A 147 6.97 2.12 -17.83
CA HIS A 147 7.07 3.34 -18.64
C HIS A 147 8.01 4.39 -18.03
N LEU A 148 8.98 3.99 -17.20
CA LEU A 148 9.95 4.92 -16.60
C LEU A 148 11.04 5.44 -17.57
N LEU A 149 10.81 5.34 -18.88
CA LEU A 149 11.70 5.82 -19.95
C LEU A 149 10.92 6.63 -21.00
#